data_AF-M9NE27-F1
#
_entry.id   AF-M9NE27-F1
#
_cell.length_a   1.000
_cell.length_b   1.000
_cell.length_c   1.000
_cell.angle_alpha   90.00
_cell.angle_beta   90.00
_cell.angle_gamma   90.00
#
_symmetry.space_group_name_H-M   'P 1'
#
loop_
_entity.id
_entity.type
_entity.pdbx_description
1 polymer ?
#
loop_
_entity_poly.entity_id
_entity_poly.type
_entity_poly.pdbx_seq_one_letter_code
_entity_poly.pdbx_strand_id
1 'polypeptide(L)'
;MTEPISAAVQRRRQLLRSVESLRGRVRQVLKCVINLHIEFLVLESDVAALLDEVREFNDDHEEMQRLDRMIEALRDYSGPTICHEWPYPLIFKGTIDEAHVAQILNASELDLDTKLVKVSGGRNCIHVESDVVTAQRRSRLLWFSRRSRGKRAERLKEPNPVV
;
A
#
# COMPACT_ATOMS: atom_id res chain seq x y z
N MET A 1 -72.25 23.98 -33.34
CA MET A 1 -72.73 23.59 -32.00
C MET A 1 -71.86 22.42 -31.55
N THR A 2 -70.90 22.63 -30.66
CA THR A 2 -70.14 21.52 -30.07
C THR A 2 -71.01 20.84 -29.02
N GLU A 3 -71.34 19.57 -29.24
CA GLU A 3 -72.07 18.71 -28.30
C GLU A 3 -71.46 18.80 -26.89
N PRO A 4 -72.27 18.96 -25.82
CA PRO A 4 -71.75 18.98 -24.46
C PRO A 4 -71.12 17.62 -24.15
N ILE A 5 -69.83 17.62 -23.81
CA ILE A 5 -69.10 16.42 -23.43
C ILE A 5 -69.84 15.75 -22.27
N SER A 6 -70.29 14.50 -22.48
CA SER A 6 -70.96 13.72 -21.42
C SER A 6 -70.11 13.69 -20.14
N ALA A 7 -70.77 13.86 -18.99
CA ALA A 7 -70.12 13.84 -17.68
C ALA A 7 -69.21 12.61 -17.48
N ALA A 8 -69.57 11.46 -18.09
CA ALA A 8 -68.76 10.25 -18.08
C ALA A 8 -67.39 10.44 -18.77
N VAL A 9 -67.35 11.15 -19.91
CA VAL A 9 -66.11 11.45 -20.64
C VAL A 9 -65.23 12.41 -19.84
N GLN A 10 -65.82 13.40 -19.16
CA GLN A 10 -65.08 14.32 -18.29
C GLN A 10 -64.44 13.59 -17.10
N ARG A 11 -65.18 12.69 -16.43
CA ARG A 11 -64.64 11.84 -15.35
C ARG A 11 -63.49 10.97 -15.84
N ARG A 12 -63.62 10.34 -17.02
CA ARG A 12 -62.56 9.54 -17.62
C ARG A 12 -61.30 10.36 -17.88
N ARG A 13 -61.42 11.58 -18.41
CA ARG A 13 -60.28 12.49 -18.62
C ARG A 13 -59.61 12.89 -17.30
N GLN A 14 -60.37 13.18 -16.25
CA GLN A 14 -59.83 13.49 -14.93
C GLN A 14 -59.06 12.29 -14.33
N LEU A 15 -59.61 11.08 -14.47
CA LEU A 15 -58.96 9.86 -14.00
C LEU A 15 -57.65 9.61 -14.77
N LEU A 16 -57.64 9.75 -16.09
CA LEU A 16 -56.42 9.60 -16.89
C LEU A 16 -55.32 10.60 -16.47
N ARG A 17 -55.67 11.87 -16.26
CA ARG A 17 -54.74 12.88 -15.74
C ARG A 17 -54.21 12.51 -14.35
N SER A 18 -55.06 11.97 -13.49
CA SER A 18 -54.67 11.53 -12.15
C SER A 18 -53.70 10.34 -12.20
N VAL A 19 -53.97 9.36 -13.07
CA VAL A 19 -53.09 8.21 -13.30
C VAL A 19 -51.75 8.64 -13.91
N GLU A 20 -51.74 9.58 -14.85
CA GLU A 20 -50.52 10.12 -15.44
C GLU A 20 -49.67 10.88 -14.40
N SER A 21 -50.30 11.68 -13.55
CA SER A 21 -49.64 12.36 -12.42
C SER A 21 -49.06 11.35 -11.43
N LEU A 22 -49.83 10.32 -11.05
CA LEU A 22 -49.36 9.25 -10.18
C LEU A 22 -48.18 8.50 -10.81
N ARG A 23 -48.25 8.20 -12.11
CA ARG A 23 -47.16 7.57 -12.86
C ARG A 23 -45.89 8.44 -12.85
N GLY A 24 -46.02 9.76 -12.95
CA GLY A 24 -44.90 10.70 -12.82
C GLY A 24 -44.27 10.65 -11.43
N ARG A 25 -45.10 10.70 -10.38
CA ARG A 25 -44.65 10.59 -8.98
C ARG A 25 -43.95 9.27 -8.69
N VAL A 26 -44.50 8.14 -9.16
CA VAL A 26 -43.89 6.81 -8.99
C VAL A 26 -42.52 6.75 -9.65
N ARG A 27 -42.37 7.30 -10.86
CA ARG A 27 -41.04 7.38 -11.52
C ARG A 27 -40.05 8.25 -10.73
N GLN A 28 -40.51 9.37 -10.18
CA GLN A 28 -39.67 10.23 -9.36
C GLN A 28 -39.20 9.52 -8.08
N VAL A 29 -40.09 8.83 -7.39
CA VAL A 29 -39.75 8.00 -6.23
C VAL A 29 -38.77 6.90 -6.61
N LEU A 30 -39.02 6.19 -7.72
CA LEU A 30 -38.11 5.15 -8.20
C LEU A 30 -36.71 5.71 -8.49
N LYS A 31 -36.60 6.88 -9.13
CA LYS A 31 -35.32 7.55 -9.36
C LYS A 31 -34.62 7.91 -8.04
N CYS A 32 -35.38 8.39 -7.06
CA CYS A 32 -34.84 8.70 -5.74
C CYS A 32 -34.31 7.44 -5.03
N VAL A 33 -35.05 6.33 -5.07
CA VAL A 33 -34.64 5.06 -4.46
C VAL A 33 -33.40 4.49 -5.14
N ILE A 34 -33.32 4.56 -6.47
CA ILE A 34 -32.13 4.12 -7.21
C ILE A 34 -30.91 4.95 -6.81
N ASN A 35 -31.03 6.28 -6.75
CA ASN A 35 -29.93 7.15 -6.33
C ASN A 35 -29.48 6.85 -4.90
N LEU A 36 -30.42 6.71 -3.98
CA LEU A 36 -30.15 6.37 -2.58
C LEU A 36 -29.48 4.98 -2.45
N HIS A 37 -29.86 4.01 -3.28
CA HIS A 37 -29.20 2.71 -3.31
C HIS A 37 -27.75 2.82 -3.82
N ILE A 38 -27.49 3.64 -4.83
CA ILE A 38 -26.13 3.92 -5.30
C ILE A 38 -25.29 4.55 -4.18
N GLU A 39 -25.84 5.53 -3.46
CA GLU A 39 -25.17 6.17 -2.32
C GLU A 39 -24.84 5.16 -1.21
N PHE A 40 -25.75 4.23 -0.91
CA PHE A 40 -25.48 3.17 0.04
C PHE A 40 -24.36 2.23 -0.40
N LEU A 41 -24.30 1.86 -1.67
CA LEU A 41 -23.22 1.01 -2.20
C LEU A 41 -21.86 1.70 -2.13
N VAL A 42 -21.81 3.01 -2.41
CA VAL A 42 -20.59 3.80 -2.23
C VAL A 42 -20.16 3.80 -0.77
N LEU A 43 -21.08 4.08 0.15
CA LEU A 43 -20.80 4.09 1.58
C LEU A 43 -20.32 2.71 2.10
N GLU A 44 -20.93 1.62 1.62
CA GLU A 44 -20.51 0.26 1.96
C GLU A 44 -19.06 -0.01 1.52
N SER A 45 -18.69 0.44 0.31
CA SER A 45 -17.32 0.35 -0.21
C SER A 45 -16.34 1.17 0.62
N ASP A 46 -16.71 2.40 1.01
CA ASP A 46 -15.86 3.27 1.82
C ASP A 46 -15.63 2.69 3.22
N VAL A 47 -16.68 2.12 3.83
CA VAL A 47 -16.58 1.42 5.12
C VAL A 47 -15.70 0.19 5.02
N ALA A 48 -15.80 -0.59 3.93
CA ALA A 48 -14.94 -1.75 3.71
C ALA A 48 -13.45 -1.35 3.59
N ALA A 49 -13.15 -0.28 2.84
CA ALA A 49 -11.80 0.26 2.72
C ALA A 49 -11.25 0.73 4.09
N LEU A 50 -12.06 1.45 4.87
CA LEU A 50 -11.69 1.88 6.22
C LEU A 50 -11.41 0.68 7.16
N LEU A 51 -12.18 -0.40 7.04
CA LEU A 51 -11.94 -1.61 7.84
C LEU A 51 -10.61 -2.29 7.47
N ASP A 52 -10.22 -2.26 6.20
CA ASP A 52 -8.92 -2.79 5.77
C ASP A 52 -7.76 -1.91 6.28
N GLU A 53 -7.90 -0.58 6.26
CA GLU A 53 -6.91 0.33 6.88
C GLU A 53 -6.77 0.10 8.40
N VAL A 54 -7.90 -0.10 9.10
CA VAL A 54 -7.88 -0.41 10.55
C VAL A 54 -7.20 -1.74 10.84
N ARG A 55 -7.34 -2.74 9.95
CA ARG A 55 -6.62 -4.02 10.08
C ARG A 55 -5.13 -3.85 9.90
N GLU A 56 -4.69 -3.11 8.88
CA GLU A 56 -3.28 -2.80 8.66
C GLU A 56 -2.68 -2.07 9.87
N PHE A 57 -3.40 -1.09 10.40
CA PHE A 57 -2.98 -0.39 11.62
C PHE A 57 -2.90 -1.31 12.85
N ASN A 58 -3.82 -2.27 12.98
CA ASN A 58 -3.77 -3.26 14.06
C ASN A 58 -2.56 -4.18 13.91
N ASP A 59 -2.23 -4.62 12.70
CA ASP A 59 -1.04 -5.45 12.44
C ASP A 59 0.25 -4.70 12.81
N ASP A 60 0.34 -3.40 12.46
CA ASP A 60 1.45 -2.53 12.87
C ASP A 60 1.52 -2.38 14.40
N HIS A 61 0.37 -2.28 15.06
CA HIS A 61 0.31 -2.21 16.52
C HIS A 61 0.79 -3.51 17.18
N GLU A 62 0.40 -4.67 16.64
CA GLU A 62 0.86 -5.97 17.13
C GLU A 62 2.37 -6.17 16.93
N GLU A 63 2.92 -5.72 15.80
CA GLU A 63 4.36 -5.75 15.54
C GLU A 63 5.12 -4.82 16.50
N MET A 64 4.59 -3.62 16.76
CA MET A 64 5.13 -2.71 17.77
C MET A 64 5.16 -3.36 19.15
N GLN A 65 4.06 -3.99 19.59
CA GLN A 65 4.04 -4.72 20.86
C GLN A 65 5.05 -5.89 20.89
N ARG A 66 5.23 -6.60 19.76
CA ARG A 66 6.21 -7.67 19.65
C ARG A 66 7.63 -7.14 19.82
N LEU A 67 7.94 -6.01 19.20
CA LEU A 67 9.23 -5.33 19.35
C LEU A 67 9.44 -4.83 20.77
N ASP A 68 8.43 -4.25 21.41
CA ASP A 68 8.50 -3.80 22.81
C ASP A 68 8.81 -4.97 23.76
N ARG A 69 8.11 -6.10 23.62
CA ARG A 69 8.39 -7.33 24.38
C ARG A 69 9.81 -7.83 24.17
N MET A 70 10.32 -7.75 22.94
CA MET A 70 11.69 -8.15 22.63
C MET A 70 12.72 -7.19 23.25
N ILE A 71 12.45 -5.89 23.24
CA ILE A 71 13.31 -4.88 23.88
C ILE A 71 13.32 -5.08 25.40
N GLU A 72 12.16 -5.32 26.02
CA GLU A 72 12.05 -5.60 27.45
C GLU A 72 12.82 -6.86 27.83
N ALA A 73 12.65 -7.97 27.09
CA ALA A 73 13.40 -9.20 27.31
C ALA A 73 14.92 -9.02 27.16
N LEU A 74 15.38 -8.15 26.24
CA LEU A 74 16.80 -7.83 26.08
C LEU A 74 17.33 -6.90 27.19
N ARG A 75 16.49 -6.06 27.79
CA ARG A 75 16.86 -5.22 28.94
C ARG A 75 17.07 -6.05 30.21
N ASP A 76 16.24 -7.06 30.42
CA ASP A 76 16.33 -7.96 31.57
C ASP A 76 17.29 -9.14 31.35
N TYR A 77 17.94 -9.21 30.19
CA TYR A 77 18.86 -10.30 29.86
C TYR A 77 20.15 -10.19 30.69
N SER A 78 20.26 -11.02 31.74
CA SER A 78 21.46 -11.19 32.56
C SER A 78 22.33 -12.39 32.13
N GLY A 79 22.06 -12.97 30.95
CA GLY A 79 22.84 -14.09 30.41
C GLY A 79 24.18 -13.63 29.81
N PRO A 80 25.07 -14.56 29.42
CA PRO A 80 26.33 -14.18 28.78
C PRO A 80 26.01 -13.43 27.49
N THR A 81 26.25 -12.12 27.49
CA THR A 81 26.27 -11.35 26.26
C THR A 81 27.36 -11.96 25.39
N ILE A 82 26.98 -12.64 24.31
CA ILE A 82 27.97 -12.95 23.28
C ILE A 82 28.29 -11.61 22.66
N CYS A 83 29.36 -10.99 23.15
CA CYS A 83 29.95 -9.81 22.55
C CYS A 83 30.45 -10.23 21.17
N HIS A 84 29.58 -10.20 20.17
CA HIS A 84 30.01 -10.09 18.80
C HIS A 84 30.46 -8.64 18.65
N GLU A 85 31.76 -8.40 18.86
CA GLU A 85 32.36 -7.14 18.46
C GLU A 85 32.02 -6.94 16.98
N TRP A 86 31.18 -5.94 16.73
CA TRP A 86 30.86 -5.54 15.38
C TRP A 86 32.07 -4.78 14.82
N PRO A 87 32.55 -5.13 13.61
CA PRO A 87 32.05 -6.18 12.71
C PRO A 87 32.75 -7.52 12.97
N TYR A 88 32.01 -8.63 12.84
CA TYR A 88 32.53 -10.00 12.92
C TYR A 88 33.89 -10.11 12.23
N PRO A 89 34.96 -10.54 12.92
CA PRO A 89 36.16 -10.94 12.23
C PRO A 89 35.72 -12.05 11.27
N LEU A 90 35.83 -11.79 9.96
CA LEU A 90 35.80 -12.86 8.97
C LEU A 90 36.96 -13.77 9.35
N ILE A 91 36.68 -14.81 10.13
CA ILE A 91 37.67 -15.83 10.49
C ILE A 91 37.91 -16.62 9.22
N PHE A 92 38.74 -16.09 8.33
CA PHE A 92 39.36 -16.89 7.31
C PHE A 92 40.27 -17.88 8.04
N LYS A 93 39.91 -19.17 7.96
CA LYS A 93 40.71 -20.30 8.49
C LYS A 93 41.99 -20.51 7.65
N GLY A 94 42.76 -19.46 7.46
CA GLY A 94 44.03 -19.42 6.73
C GLY A 94 44.66 -18.06 6.94
N THR A 95 45.99 -18.00 7.00
CA THR A 95 46.77 -16.76 7.11
C THR A 95 46.53 -15.90 5.88
N ILE A 96 45.48 -15.10 5.89
CA ILE A 96 45.30 -14.06 4.89
C ILE A 96 46.08 -12.86 5.43
N ASP A 97 47.19 -12.57 4.76
CA ASP A 97 47.98 -11.36 4.97
C ASP A 97 47.08 -10.12 4.85
N GLU A 98 47.28 -9.14 5.71
CA GLU A 98 46.60 -7.84 5.68
C GLU A 98 46.70 -7.19 4.29
N ALA A 99 47.83 -7.40 3.61
CA ALA A 99 48.04 -6.98 2.22
C ALA A 99 47.08 -7.67 1.23
N HIS A 100 46.69 -8.92 1.49
CA HIS A 100 45.79 -9.69 0.63
C HIS A 100 44.33 -9.27 0.83
N VAL A 101 43.92 -8.93 2.06
CA VAL A 101 42.59 -8.34 2.34
C VAL A 101 42.46 -6.97 1.66
N ALA A 102 43.49 -6.13 1.79
CA ALA A 102 43.53 -4.83 1.13
C ALA A 102 43.48 -4.97 -0.41
N GLN A 103 44.17 -5.95 -0.99
CA GLN A 103 44.09 -6.23 -2.44
C GLN A 103 42.69 -6.66 -2.87
N ILE A 104 42.00 -7.52 -2.12
CA ILE A 104 40.64 -7.96 -2.46
C ILE A 104 39.66 -6.77 -2.43
N LEU A 105 39.74 -5.93 -1.39
CA LEU A 105 38.87 -4.76 -1.24
C LEU A 105 39.17 -3.71 -2.33
N ASN A 106 40.44 -3.41 -2.58
CA ASN A 106 40.84 -2.45 -3.62
C ASN A 106 40.59 -2.98 -5.04
N ALA A 107 40.63 -4.31 -5.26
CA ALA A 107 40.27 -4.92 -6.54
C ALA A 107 38.76 -4.75 -6.84
N SER A 108 37.91 -4.77 -5.80
CA SER A 108 36.47 -4.58 -5.96
C SER A 108 36.07 -3.14 -6.29
N GLU A 109 36.84 -2.14 -5.86
CA GLU A 109 36.65 -0.75 -6.31
C GLU A 109 37.14 -0.55 -7.75
N LEU A 110 38.27 -1.16 -8.13
CA LEU A 110 38.83 -1.03 -9.48
C LEU A 110 38.00 -1.74 -10.58
N ASP A 111 37.29 -2.82 -10.26
CA ASP A 111 36.42 -3.52 -11.23
C ASP A 111 35.04 -2.86 -11.40
N LEU A 112 34.64 -1.98 -10.48
CA LEU A 112 33.42 -1.18 -10.61
C LEU A 112 33.66 0.07 -11.46
N ASP A 113 34.82 0.71 -11.32
CA ASP A 113 35.19 1.87 -12.14
C ASP A 113 35.48 1.47 -13.60
N THR A 114 36.05 0.29 -13.85
CA THR A 114 36.31 -0.18 -15.23
C THR A 114 35.03 -0.60 -15.97
N LYS A 115 33.96 -0.95 -15.23
CA LYS A 115 32.62 -1.25 -15.80
C LYS A 115 31.73 -0.01 -15.90
N LEU A 116 31.90 1.00 -15.03
CA LEU A 116 31.19 2.27 -15.11
C LEU A 116 31.80 3.23 -16.16
N VAL A 117 33.10 3.18 -16.39
CA VAL A 117 33.78 3.98 -17.44
C VAL A 117 33.59 3.40 -18.85
N LYS A 118 33.40 2.08 -19.00
CA LYS A 118 33.09 1.45 -20.31
C LYS A 118 31.64 1.63 -20.79
N VAL A 119 30.73 2.11 -19.95
CA VAL A 119 29.32 2.33 -20.30
C VAL A 119 28.99 3.82 -20.51
N SER A 120 29.87 4.75 -20.11
CA SER A 120 29.59 6.19 -20.11
C SER A 120 30.43 7.03 -21.09
N GLY A 121 31.05 6.40 -22.09
CA GLY A 121 31.79 7.09 -23.17
C GLY A 121 30.87 7.65 -24.24
N GLY A 122 30.13 8.72 -23.93
CA GLY A 122 29.21 9.31 -24.89
C GLY A 122 28.53 10.60 -24.44
N ARG A 123 29.25 11.72 -24.60
CA ARG A 123 28.71 13.09 -24.80
C ARG A 123 28.40 13.94 -23.54
N ASN A 124 29.40 14.77 -23.21
CA ASN A 124 29.32 16.20 -22.89
C ASN A 124 28.41 16.67 -21.73
N CYS A 125 29.00 17.16 -20.63
CA CYS A 125 29.12 18.61 -20.34
C CYS A 125 29.37 18.96 -18.85
N ILE A 126 30.49 19.68 -18.63
CA ILE A 126 30.66 20.90 -17.81
C ILE A 126 30.83 20.78 -16.28
N HIS A 127 32.12 20.85 -15.93
CA HIS A 127 32.82 21.37 -14.75
C HIS A 127 32.09 22.44 -13.92
N VAL A 128 31.98 22.24 -12.61
CA VAL A 128 32.04 23.31 -11.60
C VAL A 128 32.88 22.82 -10.42
N GLU A 129 34.04 23.43 -10.28
CA GLU A 129 35.02 23.29 -9.22
C GLU A 129 34.86 24.52 -8.30
N SER A 130 34.75 24.33 -6.99
CA SER A 130 35.50 25.10 -5.97
C SER A 130 35.01 24.74 -4.56
N ASP A 131 35.85 23.97 -3.87
CA ASP A 131 36.56 24.43 -2.68
C ASP A 131 35.81 25.03 -1.47
N VAL A 132 36.06 24.35 -0.34
CA VAL A 132 36.13 24.82 1.05
C VAL A 132 34.83 25.17 1.80
N VAL A 133 34.80 24.71 3.06
CA VAL A 133 34.12 25.30 4.23
C VAL A 133 32.72 24.75 4.59
N THR A 134 32.67 24.24 5.83
CA THR A 134 31.53 24.18 6.77
C THR A 134 30.41 23.14 6.60
N ALA A 135 30.34 22.32 7.66
CA ALA A 135 29.17 22.12 8.50
C ALA A 135 27.89 21.51 7.89
N GLN A 136 27.50 20.38 8.50
CA GLN A 136 26.12 20.19 8.99
C GLN A 136 25.04 20.10 7.91
N ARG A 137 24.65 18.86 7.54
CA ARG A 137 23.24 18.40 7.63
C ARG A 137 23.02 16.99 7.05
N ARG A 138 22.50 16.14 7.95
CA ARG A 138 21.34 15.26 7.77
C ARG A 138 21.50 13.92 7.04
N SER A 139 21.60 12.89 7.88
CA SER A 139 20.70 11.72 7.93
C SER A 139 19.78 11.51 6.73
N ARG A 140 20.04 10.43 6.00
CA ARG A 140 19.07 9.75 5.14
C ARG A 140 19.06 8.27 5.54
N LEU A 141 18.18 7.94 6.49
CA LEU A 141 17.76 6.58 6.75
C LEU A 141 17.11 6.03 5.47
N LEU A 142 17.87 5.20 4.76
CA LEU A 142 17.46 4.49 3.56
C LEU A 142 16.71 3.21 3.96
N TRP A 143 15.39 3.32 3.99
CA TRP A 143 14.43 2.37 3.41
C TRP A 143 14.62 0.86 3.69
N PHE A 144 13.86 0.33 4.65
CA PHE A 144 13.42 -1.06 4.65
C PHE A 144 12.05 -1.18 3.95
N SER A 145 12.03 -1.15 2.62
CA SER A 145 10.87 -1.67 1.87
C SER A 145 10.89 -3.19 1.94
N ARG A 146 10.25 -3.77 2.96
CA ARG A 146 9.98 -5.21 3.00
C ARG A 146 8.85 -5.51 2.02
N ARG A 147 9.23 -5.97 0.82
CA ARG A 147 8.34 -6.61 -0.16
C ARG A 147 7.50 -7.70 0.51
N SER A 148 6.24 -7.42 0.79
CA SER A 148 5.22 -8.46 0.97
C SER A 148 4.95 -9.10 -0.40
N ARG A 149 5.49 -10.30 -0.61
CA ARG A 149 5.16 -11.16 -1.75
C ARG A 149 3.85 -11.87 -1.43
N GLY A 150 2.74 -11.33 -1.94
CA GLY A 150 1.52 -12.10 -2.15
C GLY A 150 1.79 -13.27 -3.09
N LYS A 151 1.52 -14.50 -2.63
CA LYS A 151 1.33 -15.68 -3.47
C LYS A 151 0.13 -16.48 -2.96
N ARG A 152 -1.01 -16.12 -3.56
CA ARG A 152 -2.19 -16.93 -3.88
C ARG A 152 -1.91 -18.45 -3.85
N ALA A 153 -2.57 -19.19 -2.97
CA ALA A 153 -2.78 -20.63 -3.07
C ALA A 153 -4.27 -20.92 -2.89
N GLU A 154 -4.94 -20.92 -4.03
CA GLU A 154 -6.30 -21.32 -4.32
C GLU A 154 -6.41 -22.85 -4.21
N ARG A 155 -7.23 -23.39 -3.29
CA ARG A 155 -7.88 -24.70 -3.46
C ARG A 155 -9.27 -24.73 -2.83
N LEU A 156 -10.24 -24.54 -3.72
CA LEU A 156 -11.60 -25.04 -3.64
C LEU A 156 -11.67 -26.46 -3.06
N LYS A 157 -12.56 -26.67 -2.07
CA LYS A 157 -13.58 -27.72 -2.17
C LYS A 157 -14.79 -27.38 -1.29
N GLU A 158 -15.89 -27.20 -2.00
CA GLU A 158 -17.24 -26.82 -1.59
C GLU A 158 -17.98 -27.87 -0.71
N PRO A 159 -19.22 -27.56 -0.23
CA PRO A 159 -19.77 -27.97 1.05
C PRO A 159 -20.75 -29.13 0.94
N ASN A 160 -21.22 -29.64 2.09
CA ASN A 160 -22.56 -30.24 2.21
C ASN A 160 -23.00 -30.37 3.67
N PRO A 161 -24.17 -29.83 4.06
CA PRO A 161 -24.89 -30.20 5.27
C PRO A 161 -26.18 -30.96 4.91
N VAL A 162 -26.33 -32.20 5.37
CA VAL A 162 -27.58 -33.00 5.47
C VAL A 162 -27.25 -34.08 6.53
N VAL A 163 -27.87 -34.17 7.71
CA VAL A 163 -29.28 -34.33 8.12
C VAL A 163 -29.48 -33.64 9.48
#